data_AF-G1QVN5-F1
#
_entry.id   AF-G1QVN5-F1
#
_cell.length_a   1.000
_cell.length_b   1.000
_cell.length_c   1.000
_cell.angle_alpha   90.00
_cell.angle_beta   90.00
_cell.angle_gamma   90.00
#
_symmetry.space_group_name_H-M   'P 1'
#
loop_
_entity.id
_entity.type
_entity.pdbx_description
1 polymer ?
#
loop_
_entity_poly.entity_id
_entity_poly.type
_entity_poly.pdbx_seq_one_letter_code
_entity_poly.pdbx_strand_id
1 'polypeptide(L)'
;NIAGITFCNLDREVCSRCGQPVDPALLKVLRLAQLIIEYLLHCQDCLSASIAQLEARLQTSLGQQQRGQQELGRQADELKGVREESRRRRKMISTLQQLLMQTGTHSYHTCHLCDKTFMNATFLRGHIQRRHAGVAESGKQKKQEQPVEEVLEELRAKLKWTQGELEAQREAERQRQLQEAELIHQREIEAKKEFDKWKEQEWTKLYGEIDKLKKLFWDEFKNVAKQNSTLEEKLRALQSHGVMESNLGSLRDEESEEWLQQARKLQALREKTEIQKTEWKRKVKELHEEHVAEKRELQEENQRLQASLSQDQKAAAQSQCQISALRAQLQEQARIIASQEETIQSLSLRKVEGIHEVPKAADTEEDSPEEEMEDSQDEQHKVLAALRRNPTLLKHFRPILEDTLEEKLESMGIRKDAKGISIQTLRHLESLLRVQREQKARKFSEFLSLRGKLVKEVTSRAKERQENGAVVSQPDGQPSG
;
A
#
# COMPACT_ATOMS: atom_id res chain seq x y z
N ASN A 1 16.22 34.11 43.33
CA ASN A 1 17.14 33.02 43.70
C ASN A 1 16.40 32.07 44.64
N ILE A 2 15.47 31.26 44.11
CA ILE A 2 14.59 30.38 44.91
C ILE A 2 15.36 29.16 45.42
N ALA A 3 16.27 28.61 44.62
CA ALA A 3 17.13 27.48 44.98
C ALA A 3 17.96 27.74 46.25
N GLY A 4 18.44 28.97 46.44
CA GLY A 4 19.18 29.36 47.64
C GLY A 4 18.34 29.41 48.91
N ILE A 5 17.01 29.39 48.81
CA ILE A 5 16.07 29.40 49.95
C ILE A 5 15.51 27.99 50.20
N THR A 6 15.27 27.21 49.14
CA THR A 6 14.80 25.82 49.26
C THR A 6 15.84 24.88 49.84
N PHE A 7 17.08 24.97 49.35
CA PHE A 7 18.13 23.99 49.65
C PHE A 7 19.14 24.48 50.69
N CYS A 8 18.87 25.59 51.38
CA CYS A 8 19.76 26.09 52.43
C CYS A 8 19.61 25.29 53.74
N ASN A 9 20.73 25.11 54.44
CA ASN A 9 20.76 24.45 55.73
C ASN A 9 20.53 25.48 56.84
N LEU A 10 19.42 25.35 57.58
CA LEU A 10 19.01 26.28 58.62
C LEU A 10 19.50 25.87 60.03
N ASP A 11 20.11 24.70 60.19
CA ASP A 11 20.44 24.11 61.50
C ASP A 11 21.57 24.85 62.24
N ARG A 12 22.31 25.70 61.54
CA ARG A 12 23.47 26.45 62.08
C ARG A 12 23.27 27.97 62.05
N GLU A 13 22.08 28.43 61.67
CA GLU A 13 21.77 29.84 61.60
C GLU A 13 21.64 30.44 63.01
N VAL A 14 22.28 31.60 63.22
CA VAL A 14 22.30 32.31 64.50
C VAL A 14 21.90 33.77 64.29
N CYS A 15 21.26 34.36 65.29
CA CYS A 15 20.86 35.76 65.21
C CYS A 15 22.09 36.67 65.12
N SER A 16 22.16 37.48 64.07
CA SER A 16 23.27 38.42 63.83
C SER A 16 23.41 39.52 64.89
N ARG A 17 22.37 39.75 65.73
CA ARG A 17 22.39 40.77 66.79
C ARG A 17 22.75 40.24 68.17
N CYS A 18 22.41 38.99 68.49
CA CYS A 18 22.61 38.43 69.84
C CYS A 18 23.37 37.10 69.87
N GLY A 19 23.72 36.52 68.72
CA GLY A 19 24.48 35.27 68.61
C GLY A 19 23.73 34.01 69.06
N GLN A 20 22.47 34.13 69.49
CA GLN A 20 21.67 33.01 69.94
C GLN A 20 21.14 32.20 68.74
N PRO A 21 20.96 30.86 68.90
CA PRO A 21 20.35 30.02 67.89
C PRO A 21 18.91 30.47 67.59
N VAL A 22 18.49 30.25 66.34
CA VAL A 22 17.14 30.59 65.88
C VAL A 22 16.09 29.77 66.65
N ASP A 23 14.94 30.40 66.94
CA ASP A 23 13.83 29.74 67.63
C ASP A 23 13.40 28.42 66.93
N PRO A 24 13.26 27.31 67.67
CA PRO A 24 12.90 26.02 67.09
C PRO A 24 11.52 25.98 66.40
N ALA A 25 10.54 26.80 66.82
CA ALA A 25 9.25 26.83 66.16
C ALA A 25 9.33 27.58 64.81
N LEU A 26 10.09 28.68 64.77
CA LEU A 26 10.39 29.39 63.52
C LEU A 26 11.17 28.51 62.52
N LEU A 27 12.15 27.74 62.99
CA LEU A 27 12.89 26.78 62.15
C LEU A 27 11.97 25.72 61.53
N LYS A 28 10.99 25.21 62.28
CA LYS A 28 9.99 24.26 61.76
C LYS A 28 9.12 24.88 60.68
N VAL A 29 8.69 26.14 60.84
CA VAL A 29 7.91 26.85 59.82
C VAL A 29 8.72 27.05 58.55
N LEU A 30 9.98 27.47 58.67
CA LEU A 30 10.88 27.63 57.53
C LEU A 30 11.16 26.29 56.85
N ARG A 31 11.37 25.21 57.62
CA ARG A 31 11.58 23.87 57.07
C ARG A 31 10.34 23.35 56.35
N LEU A 32 9.14 23.63 56.87
CA LEU A 32 7.89 23.30 56.20
C LEU A 32 7.74 24.09 54.88
N ALA A 33 8.09 25.38 54.87
CA ALA A 33 8.09 26.18 53.65
C ALA A 33 9.09 25.64 52.60
N GLN A 34 10.30 25.22 53.00
CA GLN A 34 11.26 24.56 52.10
C GLN A 34 10.66 23.30 51.47
N LEU A 35 10.07 22.41 52.28
CA LEU A 35 9.44 21.18 51.79
C LEU A 35 8.26 21.45 50.86
N ILE A 36 7.46 22.48 51.13
CA ILE A 36 6.36 22.89 50.24
C ILE A 36 6.90 23.37 48.90
N ILE A 37 7.95 24.19 48.88
CA ILE A 37 8.54 24.67 47.63
C ILE A 37 9.23 23.53 46.87
N GLU A 38 9.95 22.63 47.56
CA GLU A 38 10.51 21.42 46.95
C GLU A 38 9.43 20.55 46.30
N TYR A 39 8.30 20.35 46.99
CA TYR A 39 7.15 19.62 46.44
C TYR A 39 6.57 20.32 45.20
N LEU A 40 6.42 21.65 45.24
CA LEU A 40 5.92 22.41 44.10
C LEU A 40 6.87 22.36 42.89
N LEU A 41 8.19 22.39 43.12
CA LEU A 41 9.19 22.20 42.07
C LEU A 41 9.12 20.79 41.48
N HIS A 42 8.98 19.76 42.33
CA HIS A 42 8.79 18.39 41.86
C HIS A 42 7.52 18.24 41.02
N CYS A 43 6.40 18.84 41.45
CA CYS A 43 5.16 18.87 40.66
C CYS A 43 5.36 19.59 39.33
N GLN A 44 6.07 20.72 39.32
CA GLN A 44 6.38 21.45 38.09
C GLN A 44 7.20 20.59 37.12
N ASP A 45 8.23 19.89 37.61
CA ASP A 45 9.08 19.02 36.79
C ASP A 45 8.28 17.83 36.24
N CYS A 46 7.47 17.18 37.08
CA CYS A 46 6.59 16.08 36.65
C CYS A 46 5.59 16.52 35.57
N LEU A 47 4.94 17.67 35.76
CA LEU A 47 4.00 18.22 34.79
C LEU A 47 4.71 18.63 33.50
N SER A 48 5.89 19.24 33.60
CA SER A 48 6.68 19.65 32.42
C SER A 48 7.16 18.45 31.61
N ALA A 49 7.63 17.40 32.27
CA ALA A 49 8.01 16.14 31.62
C ALA A 49 6.80 15.48 30.94
N SER A 50 5.63 15.49 31.60
CA SER A 50 4.40 14.96 31.01
C SER A 50 3.96 15.74 29.78
N ILE A 51 4.03 17.07 29.82
CA ILE A 51 3.73 17.94 28.67
C ILE A 51 4.69 17.63 27.51
N ALA A 52 6.00 17.59 27.77
CA ALA A 52 7.01 17.29 26.75
C ALA A 52 6.77 15.91 26.09
N GLN A 53 6.40 14.89 26.88
CA GLN A 53 6.06 13.57 26.36
C GLN A 53 4.80 13.59 25.49
N LEU A 54 3.76 14.33 25.91
CA LEU A 54 2.52 14.47 25.13
C LEU A 54 2.76 15.23 23.82
N GLU A 55 3.58 16.28 23.85
CA GLU A 55 3.98 17.04 22.66
C GLU A 55 4.77 16.16 21.69
N ALA A 56 5.73 15.37 22.16
CA ALA A 56 6.48 14.44 21.33
C ALA A 56 5.59 13.38 20.66
N ARG A 57 4.62 12.84 21.42
CA ARG A 57 3.60 11.92 20.89
C ARG A 57 2.72 12.58 19.84
N LEU A 58 2.29 13.82 20.07
CA LEU A 58 1.50 14.59 19.10
C LEU A 58 2.29 14.82 17.80
N GLN A 59 3.55 15.25 17.90
CA GLN A 59 4.42 15.46 16.74
C GLN A 59 4.63 14.17 15.94
N THR A 60 4.82 13.04 16.62
CA THR A 60 4.94 11.72 15.98
C THR A 60 3.66 11.35 15.25
N SER A 61 2.50 11.55 15.88
CA SER A 61 1.19 11.27 15.28
C SER A 61 0.92 12.17 14.07
N LEU A 62 1.27 13.45 14.12
CA LEU A 62 1.15 14.37 12.99
C LEU A 62 2.04 13.94 11.82
N GLY A 63 3.28 13.56 12.09
CA GLY A 63 4.19 13.04 11.08
C GLY A 63 3.65 11.77 10.40
N GLN A 64 3.06 10.85 11.17
CA GLN A 64 2.41 9.65 10.62
C GLN A 64 1.20 10.00 9.76
N GLN A 65 0.35 10.92 10.23
CA GLN A 65 -0.83 11.38 9.50
C GLN A 65 -0.46 12.06 8.18
N GLN A 66 0.62 12.84 8.15
CA GLN A 66 1.10 13.50 6.93
C GLN A 66 1.65 12.50 5.91
N ARG A 67 2.44 11.50 6.36
CA ARG A 67 2.89 10.40 5.49
C ARG A 67 1.72 9.60 4.94
N GLY A 68 0.73 9.30 5.78
CA GLY A 68 -0.49 8.62 5.35
C GLY A 68 -1.26 9.40 4.29
N GLN A 69 -1.38 10.72 4.44
CA GLN A 69 -2.00 11.57 3.42
C GLN A 69 -1.24 11.58 2.09
N GLN A 70 0.09 11.60 2.13
CA GLN A 70 0.92 11.52 0.92
C GLN A 70 0.73 10.19 0.19
N GLU A 71 0.73 9.08 0.92
CA GLU A 71 0.52 7.75 0.34
C GLU A 71 -0.89 7.58 -0.23
N LEU A 72 -1.92 8.10 0.46
CA LEU A 72 -3.28 8.14 -0.08
C LEU A 72 -3.38 8.96 -1.37
N GLY A 73 -2.64 10.08 -1.46
CA GLY A 73 -2.52 10.87 -2.68
C GLY A 73 -1.91 10.07 -3.82
N ARG A 74 -0.79 9.39 -3.56
CA ARG A 74 -0.10 8.52 -4.53
C ARG A 74 -1.02 7.42 -5.05
N GLN A 75 -1.68 6.70 -4.16
CA GLN A 75 -2.63 5.63 -4.52
C GLN A 75 -3.82 6.16 -5.32
N ALA A 76 -4.32 7.36 -4.98
CA ALA A 76 -5.41 7.98 -5.73
C ALA A 76 -4.99 8.33 -7.17
N ASP A 77 -3.76 8.78 -7.37
CA ASP A 77 -3.23 9.09 -8.71
C ASP A 77 -2.92 7.83 -9.52
N GLU A 78 -2.39 6.78 -8.89
CA GLU A 78 -2.24 5.46 -9.52
C GLU A 78 -3.60 4.90 -9.98
N LEU A 79 -4.63 4.98 -9.13
CA LEU A 79 -5.99 4.56 -9.48
C LEU A 79 -6.59 5.39 -10.63
N LYS A 80 -6.30 6.69 -10.71
CA LYS A 80 -6.70 7.51 -11.87
C LYS A 80 -6.02 7.01 -13.14
N GLY A 81 -4.71 6.76 -13.09
CA GLY A 81 -3.94 6.23 -14.22
C GLY A 81 -4.51 4.91 -14.73
N VAL A 82 -4.77 3.96 -13.83
CA VAL A 82 -5.36 2.65 -14.18
C VAL A 82 -6.77 2.81 -14.77
N ARG A 83 -7.60 3.72 -14.24
CA ARG A 83 -8.94 3.99 -14.78
C ARG A 83 -8.89 4.58 -16.19
N GLU A 84 -7.96 5.49 -16.45
CA GLU A 84 -7.76 6.06 -17.78
C GLU A 84 -7.28 5.02 -18.78
N GLU A 85 -6.32 4.17 -18.39
CA GLU A 85 -5.85 3.07 -19.23
C GLU A 85 -6.98 2.06 -19.52
N SER A 86 -7.74 1.68 -18.49
CA SER A 86 -8.91 0.82 -18.64
C SER A 86 -9.96 1.44 -19.59
N ARG A 87 -10.16 2.76 -19.53
CA ARG A 87 -11.03 3.49 -20.47
C ARG A 87 -10.48 3.46 -21.90
N ARG A 88 -9.17 3.64 -22.09
CA ARG A 88 -8.52 3.53 -23.41
C ARG A 88 -8.67 2.12 -23.99
N ARG A 89 -8.41 1.08 -23.19
CA ARG A 89 -8.60 -0.33 -23.60
C ARG A 89 -10.06 -0.61 -23.99
N ARG A 90 -11.05 -0.15 -23.21
CA ARG A 90 -12.47 -0.29 -23.57
C ARG A 90 -12.82 0.38 -24.90
N LYS A 91 -12.31 1.60 -25.13
CA LYS A 91 -12.51 2.30 -26.42
C LYS A 91 -11.93 1.49 -27.58
N MET A 92 -10.70 0.99 -27.43
CA MET A 92 -10.04 0.17 -28.45
C MET A 92 -10.81 -1.12 -28.75
N ILE A 93 -11.29 -1.82 -27.71
CA ILE A 93 -12.12 -3.02 -27.87
C ILE A 93 -13.42 -2.66 -28.60
N SER A 94 -14.09 -1.56 -28.22
CA SER A 94 -15.31 -1.09 -28.89
C SER A 94 -15.07 -0.77 -30.36
N THR A 95 -13.96 -0.11 -30.72
CA THR A 95 -13.63 0.17 -32.12
C THR A 95 -13.32 -1.10 -32.90
N LEU A 96 -12.60 -2.06 -32.29
CA LEU A 96 -12.33 -3.35 -32.93
C LEU A 96 -13.62 -4.14 -33.14
N GLN A 97 -14.52 -4.16 -32.15
CA GLN A 97 -15.83 -4.81 -32.27
C GLN A 97 -16.68 -4.15 -33.35
N GLN A 98 -16.67 -2.81 -33.46
CA GLN A 98 -17.37 -2.10 -34.53
C GLN A 98 -16.81 -2.45 -35.91
N LEU A 99 -15.49 -2.49 -36.08
CA LEU A 99 -14.85 -2.90 -37.33
C LEU A 99 -15.21 -4.34 -37.73
N LEU A 100 -15.21 -5.26 -36.75
CA LEU A 100 -15.64 -6.64 -36.95
C LEU A 100 -17.12 -6.74 -37.34
N MET A 101 -17.99 -5.91 -36.74
CA MET A 101 -19.41 -5.87 -37.08
C MET A 101 -19.64 -5.32 -38.49
N GLN A 102 -18.89 -4.28 -38.89
CA GLN A 102 -18.92 -3.71 -40.24
C GLN A 102 -18.46 -4.70 -41.31
N THR A 103 -17.56 -5.62 -40.97
CA THR A 103 -17.17 -6.73 -41.87
C THR A 103 -18.24 -7.83 -41.93
N GLY A 104 -19.12 -7.92 -40.94
CA GLY A 104 -20.19 -8.92 -40.87
C GLY A 104 -21.49 -8.55 -41.59
N THR A 105 -21.83 -7.27 -41.75
CA THR A 105 -23.17 -6.86 -42.22
C THR A 105 -23.23 -6.11 -43.55
N HIS A 106 -22.13 -5.62 -44.14
CA HIS A 106 -22.19 -4.88 -45.42
C HIS A 106 -21.11 -5.22 -46.46
N SER A 107 -20.62 -6.46 -46.52
CA SER A 107 -19.78 -6.91 -47.64
C SER A 107 -20.59 -7.51 -48.79
N TYR A 108 -21.83 -7.06 -49.02
CA TYR A 108 -22.62 -7.48 -50.17
C TYR A 108 -22.29 -6.57 -51.36
N HIS A 109 -21.63 -7.13 -52.36
CA HIS A 109 -21.28 -6.47 -53.61
C HIS A 109 -22.39 -6.71 -54.63
N THR A 110 -23.12 -5.65 -54.98
CA THR A 110 -24.20 -5.71 -55.97
C THR A 110 -23.65 -5.64 -57.39
N CYS A 111 -24.25 -6.38 -58.31
CA CYS A 111 -23.96 -6.23 -59.73
C CYS A 111 -24.70 -5.00 -60.28
N HIS A 112 -24.01 -4.17 -61.04
CA HIS A 112 -24.59 -2.99 -61.70
C HIS A 112 -25.25 -3.33 -63.04
N LEU A 113 -25.15 -4.59 -63.48
CA LEU A 113 -25.68 -5.07 -64.77
C LEU A 113 -26.88 -6.02 -64.58
N CYS A 114 -27.18 -6.43 -63.35
CA CYS A 114 -28.38 -7.15 -62.94
C CYS A 114 -28.55 -7.10 -61.42
N ASP A 115 -29.73 -7.41 -60.89
CA ASP A 115 -30.06 -7.24 -59.46
C ASP A 115 -29.47 -8.32 -58.52
N LYS A 116 -28.32 -8.90 -58.87
CA LYS A 116 -27.68 -9.96 -58.07
C LYS A 116 -26.67 -9.38 -57.09
N THR A 117 -26.76 -9.81 -55.84
CA THR A 117 -25.87 -9.42 -54.73
C THR A 117 -24.96 -10.57 -54.31
N PHE A 118 -23.68 -10.28 -54.08
CA PHE A 118 -22.65 -11.29 -53.80
C PHE A 118 -21.93 -11.01 -52.49
N MET A 119 -21.70 -12.02 -51.66
CA MET A 119 -21.05 -11.87 -50.34
C MET A 119 -19.56 -11.46 -50.39
N ASN A 120 -18.91 -11.57 -51.55
CA ASN A 120 -17.50 -11.26 -51.73
C ASN A 120 -17.26 -10.65 -53.12
N ALA A 121 -16.39 -9.65 -53.22
CA ALA A 121 -16.02 -8.95 -54.44
C ALA A 121 -15.48 -9.89 -55.54
N THR A 122 -14.86 -11.00 -55.16
CA THR A 122 -14.37 -12.02 -56.10
C THR A 122 -15.51 -12.75 -56.81
N PHE A 123 -16.61 -13.06 -56.10
CA PHE A 123 -17.80 -13.67 -56.68
C PHE A 123 -18.54 -12.72 -57.61
N LEU A 124 -18.65 -11.43 -57.23
CA LEU A 124 -19.18 -10.41 -58.13
C LEU A 124 -18.34 -10.33 -59.42
N ARG A 125 -17.01 -10.27 -59.30
CA ARG A 125 -16.11 -10.21 -60.46
C ARG A 125 -16.28 -11.41 -61.38
N GLY A 126 -16.31 -12.62 -60.81
CA GLY A 126 -16.55 -13.85 -61.57
C GLY A 126 -17.96 -13.96 -62.15
N HIS A 127 -18.95 -13.31 -61.55
CA HIS A 127 -20.30 -13.21 -62.09
C HIS A 127 -20.34 -12.27 -63.30
N ILE A 128 -19.77 -11.06 -63.17
CA ILE A 128 -19.62 -10.11 -64.28
C ILE A 128 -18.89 -10.79 -65.44
N GLN A 129 -17.81 -11.50 -65.17
CA GLN A 129 -17.00 -12.15 -66.20
C GLN A 129 -17.66 -13.38 -66.86
N ARG A 130 -18.68 -13.99 -66.26
CA ARG A 130 -19.34 -15.18 -66.86
C ARG A 130 -20.70 -14.87 -67.47
N ARG A 131 -21.41 -13.87 -66.94
CA ARG A 131 -22.77 -13.53 -67.35
C ARG A 131 -22.86 -12.19 -68.07
N HIS A 132 -21.87 -11.32 -67.89
CA HIS A 132 -21.80 -10.01 -68.51
C HIS A 132 -20.52 -9.78 -69.34
N ALA A 133 -19.63 -10.78 -69.46
CA ALA A 133 -18.46 -10.69 -70.34
C ALA A 133 -18.83 -10.46 -71.81
N GLY A 134 -20.02 -10.90 -72.24
CA GLY A 134 -20.52 -10.65 -73.58
C GLY A 134 -21.14 -9.26 -73.81
N VAL A 135 -21.27 -8.42 -72.78
CA VAL A 135 -21.87 -7.07 -72.88
C VAL A 135 -20.82 -5.96 -72.74
N ALA A 136 -19.63 -6.29 -72.21
CA ALA A 136 -18.52 -5.34 -72.03
C ALA A 136 -17.54 -5.29 -73.23
N GLU A 137 -17.87 -5.89 -74.38
CA GLU A 137 -17.12 -5.71 -75.64
C GLU A 137 -17.71 -4.62 -76.56
N SER A 138 -18.41 -3.65 -75.99
CA SER A 138 -18.80 -2.43 -76.72
C SER A 138 -18.58 -1.20 -75.86
N GLY A 139 -17.30 -0.90 -75.61
CA GLY A 139 -16.90 0.27 -74.84
C GLY A 139 -15.39 0.48 -74.86
N LYS A 140 -14.86 0.87 -76.02
CA LYS A 140 -13.53 1.48 -76.26
C LYS A 140 -12.66 1.69 -75.00
N GLN A 141 -11.77 0.74 -74.72
CA GLN A 141 -10.59 0.99 -73.89
C GLN A 141 -9.63 1.88 -74.67
N LYS A 142 -9.56 3.18 -74.32
CA LYS A 142 -8.31 3.92 -74.47
C LYS A 142 -7.39 3.48 -73.35
N LYS A 143 -6.44 2.59 -73.67
CA LYS A 143 -5.26 2.31 -72.86
C LYS A 143 -4.54 3.62 -72.56
N GLN A 144 -4.49 3.98 -71.29
CA GLN A 144 -3.40 4.79 -70.74
C GLN A 144 -2.57 3.81 -69.88
N GLU A 145 -1.87 2.91 -70.56
CA GLU A 145 -0.83 2.09 -69.94
C GLU A 145 0.42 2.96 -69.86
N GLN A 146 0.57 3.73 -68.77
CA GLN A 146 1.92 3.96 -68.25
C GLN A 146 2.52 2.58 -67.94
N PRO A 147 3.82 2.34 -68.13
CA PRO A 147 4.39 1.00 -68.01
C PRO A 147 4.14 0.53 -66.58
N VAL A 148 3.23 -0.42 -66.40
CA VAL A 148 2.89 -0.99 -65.09
C VAL A 148 4.16 -1.52 -64.41
N GLU A 149 5.16 -1.91 -65.22
CA GLU A 149 6.53 -2.23 -64.81
C GLU A 149 7.23 -1.10 -64.04
N GLU A 150 7.15 0.16 -64.50
CA GLU A 150 7.80 1.32 -63.85
C GLU A 150 7.16 1.60 -62.48
N VAL A 151 5.83 1.52 -62.39
CA VAL A 151 5.11 1.70 -61.12
C VAL A 151 5.43 0.56 -60.15
N LEU A 152 5.57 -0.67 -60.64
CA LEU A 152 5.98 -1.81 -59.82
C LEU A 152 7.43 -1.70 -59.34
N GLU A 153 8.35 -1.21 -60.18
CA GLU A 153 9.72 -0.93 -59.78
C GLU A 153 9.80 0.21 -58.75
N GLU A 154 9.01 1.28 -58.93
CA GLU A 154 8.94 2.39 -57.97
C GLU A 154 8.38 1.93 -56.62
N LEU A 155 7.35 1.08 -56.62
CA LEU A 155 6.79 0.49 -55.40
C LEU A 155 7.80 -0.45 -54.71
N ARG A 156 8.56 -1.24 -55.47
CA ARG A 156 9.64 -2.08 -54.92
C ARG A 156 10.78 -1.24 -54.34
N ALA A 157 11.15 -0.13 -54.99
CA ALA A 157 12.16 0.80 -54.49
C ALA A 157 11.68 1.48 -53.20
N LYS A 158 10.43 1.96 -53.17
CA LYS A 158 9.79 2.51 -51.97
C LYS A 158 9.74 1.50 -50.83
N LEU A 159 9.36 0.25 -51.11
CA LEU A 159 9.34 -0.81 -50.11
C LEU A 159 10.74 -1.05 -49.51
N LYS A 160 11.77 -1.19 -50.36
CA LYS A 160 13.16 -1.36 -49.90
C LYS A 160 13.65 -0.17 -49.07
N TRP A 161 13.32 1.05 -49.49
CA TRP A 161 13.66 2.26 -48.74
C TRP A 161 12.97 2.29 -47.37
N THR A 162 11.65 2.04 -47.32
CA THR A 162 10.91 1.99 -46.05
C THR A 162 11.39 0.87 -45.12
N GLN A 163 11.84 -0.25 -45.69
CA GLN A 163 12.40 -1.36 -44.93
C GLN A 163 13.75 -0.98 -44.32
N GLY A 164 14.63 -0.31 -45.08
CA GLY A 164 15.89 0.22 -44.58
C GLY A 164 15.71 1.31 -43.51
N GLU A 165 14.75 2.21 -43.69
CA GLU A 165 14.38 3.23 -42.69
C GLU A 165 13.93 2.58 -41.37
N LEU A 166 13.09 1.54 -41.46
CA LEU A 166 12.60 0.80 -40.29
C LEU A 166 13.73 0.03 -39.59
N GLU A 167 14.66 -0.56 -40.34
CA GLU A 167 15.84 -1.23 -39.80
C GLU A 167 16.78 -0.24 -39.09
N ALA A 168 17.03 0.93 -39.69
CA ALA A 168 17.78 2.01 -39.07
C ALA A 168 17.11 2.53 -37.78
N GLN A 169 15.78 2.65 -37.77
CA GLN A 169 15.03 3.05 -36.58
C GLN A 169 15.16 2.01 -35.45
N ARG A 170 15.10 0.71 -35.77
CA ARG A 170 15.32 -0.39 -34.82
C ARG A 170 16.75 -0.40 -34.29
N GLU A 171 17.74 -0.06 -35.10
CA GLU A 171 19.14 0.06 -34.68
C GLU A 171 19.35 1.25 -33.73
N ALA A 172 18.78 2.41 -34.07
CA ALA A 172 18.82 3.57 -33.19
C ALA A 172 18.13 3.30 -31.84
N GLU A 173 17.01 2.56 -31.85
CA GLU A 173 16.33 2.16 -30.62
C GLU A 173 17.15 1.18 -29.78
N ARG A 174 17.79 0.19 -30.40
CA ARG A 174 18.73 -0.71 -29.72
C ARG A 174 19.89 0.06 -29.08
N GLN A 175 20.46 1.03 -29.79
CA GLN A 175 21.53 1.88 -29.25
C GLN A 175 21.06 2.72 -28.06
N ARG A 176 19.85 3.32 -28.13
CA ARG A 176 19.27 4.05 -27.00
C ARG A 176 19.07 3.15 -25.78
N GLN A 177 18.56 1.94 -25.97
CA GLN A 177 18.36 0.98 -24.88
C GLN A 177 19.69 0.58 -24.21
N LEU A 178 20.77 0.40 -24.99
CA LEU A 178 22.10 0.13 -24.44
C LEU A 178 22.63 1.31 -23.62
N GLN A 179 22.49 2.54 -24.14
CA GLN A 179 22.89 3.75 -23.41
C GLN A 179 22.09 3.94 -22.11
N GLU A 180 20.78 3.70 -22.15
CA GLU A 180 19.94 3.75 -20.95
C GLU A 180 20.34 2.70 -19.92
N ALA A 181 20.67 1.47 -20.35
CA ALA A 181 21.15 0.42 -19.47
C ALA A 181 22.51 0.76 -18.84
N GLU A 182 23.44 1.34 -19.60
CA GLU A 182 24.72 1.84 -19.08
C GLU A 182 24.53 2.96 -18.06
N LEU A 183 23.62 3.91 -18.31
CA LEU A 183 23.30 4.98 -17.37
C LEU A 183 22.68 4.45 -16.07
N ILE A 184 21.79 3.45 -16.16
CA ILE A 184 21.22 2.79 -14.99
C ILE A 184 22.32 2.08 -14.20
N HIS A 185 23.17 1.31 -14.88
CA HIS A 185 24.27 0.60 -14.23
C HIS A 185 25.24 1.56 -13.53
N GLN A 186 25.54 2.70 -14.16
CA GLN A 186 26.40 3.73 -13.56
C GLN A 186 25.76 4.33 -12.30
N ARG A 187 24.45 4.61 -12.31
CA ARG A 187 23.73 5.09 -11.13
C ARG A 187 23.71 4.05 -10.01
N GLU A 188 23.59 2.77 -10.33
CA GLU A 188 23.66 1.68 -9.34
C GLU A 188 25.05 1.61 -8.70
N ILE A 189 26.12 1.73 -9.50
CA ILE A 189 27.49 1.79 -8.99
C ILE A 189 27.69 2.99 -8.06
N GLU A 190 27.18 4.17 -8.43
CA GLU A 190 27.26 5.38 -7.62
C GLU A 190 26.47 5.24 -6.32
N ALA A 191 25.23 4.74 -6.37
CA ALA A 191 24.43 4.47 -5.19
C ALA A 191 25.12 3.49 -4.24
N LYS A 192 25.77 2.44 -4.78
CA LYS A 192 26.54 1.48 -3.99
C LYS A 192 27.76 2.13 -3.33
N LYS A 193 28.49 2.99 -4.05
CA LYS A 193 29.61 3.75 -3.48
C LYS A 193 29.17 4.68 -2.36
N GLU A 194 28.05 5.39 -2.52
CA GLU A 194 27.52 6.26 -1.47
C GLU A 194 27.06 5.46 -0.24
N PHE A 195 26.45 4.29 -0.45
CA PHE A 195 26.10 3.38 0.64
C PHE A 195 27.34 2.88 1.40
N ASP A 196 28.41 2.51 0.70
CA ASP A 196 29.65 2.07 1.33
C ASP A 196 30.35 3.20 2.09
N LYS A 197 30.37 4.42 1.55
CA LYS A 197 30.86 5.62 2.28
C LYS A 197 30.05 5.87 3.54
N TRP A 198 28.72 5.83 3.46
CA TRP A 198 27.85 6.02 4.62
C TRP A 198 28.13 4.98 5.69
N LYS A 199 28.28 3.71 5.29
CA LYS A 199 28.64 2.61 6.18
C LYS A 199 29.95 2.92 6.90
N GLU A 200 31.01 3.29 6.18
CA GLU A 200 32.32 3.62 6.75
C GLU A 200 32.26 4.82 7.71
N GLN A 201 31.47 5.85 7.39
CA GLN A 201 31.22 6.97 8.28
C GLN A 201 30.56 6.52 9.58
N GLU A 202 29.56 5.64 9.49
CA GLU A 202 28.86 5.14 10.67
C GLU A 202 29.77 4.26 11.53
N TRP A 203 30.56 3.38 10.92
CA TRP A 203 31.62 2.64 11.61
C TRP A 203 32.60 3.58 12.33
N THR A 204 33.05 4.63 11.65
CA THR A 204 33.98 5.61 12.23
C THR A 204 33.37 6.34 13.43
N LYS A 205 32.08 6.71 13.36
CA LYS A 205 31.36 7.31 14.49
C LYS A 205 31.26 6.35 15.67
N LEU A 206 30.83 5.11 15.43
CA LEU A 206 30.69 4.09 16.47
C LEU A 206 32.02 3.80 17.16
N TYR A 207 33.10 3.61 16.40
CA TYR A 207 34.44 3.43 16.97
C TYR A 207 34.90 4.68 17.73
N GLY A 208 34.60 5.87 17.24
CA GLY A 208 34.86 7.12 17.95
C GLY A 208 34.10 7.26 19.27
N GLU A 209 32.85 6.81 19.33
CA GLU A 209 32.04 6.78 20.56
C GLU A 209 32.57 5.74 21.55
N ILE A 210 32.93 4.55 21.07
CA ILE A 210 33.58 3.51 21.87
C ILE A 210 34.88 4.04 22.48
N ASP A 211 35.72 4.74 21.71
CA ASP A 211 36.98 5.27 22.22
C ASP A 211 36.78 6.43 23.22
N LYS A 212 35.77 7.28 23.01
CA LYS A 212 35.37 8.28 24.04
C LYS A 212 34.95 7.58 25.34
N LEU A 213 34.14 6.52 25.24
CA LEU A 213 33.68 5.76 26.40
C LEU A 213 34.84 5.07 27.11
N LYS A 214 35.77 4.44 26.36
CA LYS A 214 37.01 3.87 26.92
C LYS A 214 37.83 4.92 27.66
N LYS A 215 37.94 6.13 27.11
CA LYS A 215 38.68 7.23 27.75
C LYS A 215 38.02 7.66 29.06
N LEU A 216 36.68 7.81 29.06
CA LEU A 216 35.92 8.11 30.28
C LEU A 216 36.15 7.05 31.36
N PHE A 217 36.02 5.76 31.01
CA PHE A 217 36.31 4.67 31.95
C PHE A 217 37.75 4.71 32.45
N TRP A 218 38.73 4.96 31.58
CA TRP A 218 40.13 5.03 31.97
C TRP A 218 40.42 6.18 32.96
N ASP A 219 39.80 7.34 32.74
CA ASP A 219 39.93 8.49 33.63
C ASP A 219 39.24 8.25 34.98
N GLU A 220 38.08 7.56 34.99
CA GLU A 220 37.43 7.10 36.22
C GLU A 220 38.31 6.10 36.98
N PHE A 221 38.89 5.10 36.31
CA PHE A 221 39.81 4.16 36.93
C PHE A 221 41.02 4.86 37.56
N LYS A 222 41.59 5.86 36.89
CA LYS A 222 42.67 6.67 37.46
C LYS A 222 42.22 7.46 38.69
N ASN A 223 41.02 8.04 38.66
CA ASN A 223 40.49 8.77 39.80
C ASN A 223 40.25 7.85 41.00
N VAL A 224 39.68 6.67 40.77
CA VAL A 224 39.49 5.65 41.82
C VAL A 224 40.84 5.18 42.37
N ALA A 225 41.84 4.93 41.51
CA ALA A 225 43.19 4.56 41.95
C ALA A 225 43.84 5.64 42.81
N LYS A 226 43.72 6.91 42.42
CA LYS A 226 44.19 8.05 43.23
C LYS A 226 43.48 8.12 44.58
N GLN A 227 42.16 8.00 44.59
CA GLN A 227 41.37 7.97 45.82
C GLN A 227 41.78 6.83 46.74
N ASN A 228 41.99 5.63 46.21
CA ASN A 228 42.49 4.48 46.96
C ASN A 228 43.87 4.75 47.56
N SER A 229 44.82 5.30 46.79
CA SER A 229 46.14 5.67 47.31
C SER A 229 46.04 6.68 48.46
N THR A 230 45.20 7.71 48.31
CA THR A 230 44.98 8.70 49.38
C THR A 230 44.33 8.08 50.62
N LEU A 231 43.39 7.15 50.43
CA LEU A 231 42.77 6.42 51.54
C LEU A 231 43.78 5.51 52.24
N GLU A 232 44.65 4.82 51.49
CA GLU A 232 45.73 4.00 52.04
C GLU A 232 46.76 4.84 52.82
N GLU A 233 47.13 6.02 52.33
CA GLU A 233 48.01 6.94 53.07
C GLU A 233 47.36 7.42 54.36
N LYS A 234 46.09 7.82 54.33
CA LYS A 234 45.34 8.20 55.53
C LYS A 234 45.27 7.03 56.53
N LEU A 235 45.08 5.81 56.03
CA LEU A 235 45.01 4.62 56.87
C LEU A 235 46.36 4.29 57.51
N ARG A 236 47.47 4.43 56.76
CA ARG A 236 48.83 4.32 57.29
C ARG A 236 49.15 5.40 58.32
N ALA A 237 48.77 6.64 58.06
CA ALA A 237 48.97 7.75 59.01
C ALA A 237 48.25 7.50 60.34
N LEU A 238 47.01 7.02 60.29
CA LEU A 238 46.25 6.62 61.49
C LEU A 238 46.92 5.45 62.22
N GLN A 239 47.46 4.46 61.50
CA GLN A 239 48.18 3.34 62.11
C GLN A 239 49.51 3.77 62.74
N SER A 240 50.24 4.72 62.15
CA SER A 240 51.49 5.25 62.73
C SER A 240 51.26 6.14 63.95
N HIS A 241 50.09 6.76 64.07
CA HIS A 241 49.79 7.64 65.21
C HIS A 241 49.34 6.87 66.46
N GLY A 242 48.95 5.60 66.32
CA GLY A 242 48.53 4.73 67.42
C GLY A 242 49.67 4.07 68.22
N VAL A 243 50.91 4.56 68.08
CA VAL A 243 52.05 4.12 68.90
C VAL A 243 52.80 5.36 69.41
N MET A 244 52.20 6.07 70.36
CA MET A 244 52.93 7.02 71.22
C MET A 244 52.79 6.50 72.65
N GLU A 245 53.80 5.76 73.11
CA GLU A 245 53.88 5.29 74.49
C GLU A 245 53.93 6.49 75.45
N SER A 246 52.85 6.70 76.21
CA SER A 246 52.82 7.64 77.32
C SER A 246 53.11 6.92 78.64
N ASN A 247 54.12 7.38 79.39
CA ASN A 247 54.55 6.83 80.68
C ASN A 247 53.62 7.20 81.86
N LEU A 248 52.31 7.24 81.67
CA LEU A 248 51.34 7.53 82.73
C LEU A 248 50.32 6.39 82.77
N GLY A 249 50.17 5.80 83.96
CA GLY A 249 49.54 4.49 84.16
C GLY A 249 48.13 4.31 83.62
N SER A 250 47.75 3.03 83.52
CA SER A 250 46.50 2.49 82.97
C SER A 250 45.25 3.22 83.45
N LEU A 251 44.83 4.20 82.65
CA LEU A 251 43.45 4.61 82.55
C LEU A 251 42.79 3.69 81.51
N ARG A 252 41.52 3.36 81.71
CA ARG A 252 40.77 2.51 80.78
C ARG A 252 40.57 3.31 79.49
N ASP A 253 41.25 2.89 78.43
CA ASP A 253 41.46 3.65 77.20
C ASP A 253 40.17 3.87 76.40
N GLU A 254 39.72 5.13 76.28
CA GLU A 254 38.76 5.53 75.23
C GLU A 254 39.32 5.25 73.82
N GLU A 255 40.65 5.18 73.68
CA GLU A 255 41.34 4.72 72.47
C GLU A 255 40.93 3.30 72.03
N SER A 256 40.60 2.40 72.98
CA SER A 256 40.18 1.03 72.64
C SER A 256 38.78 1.00 72.01
N GLU A 257 37.87 1.84 72.50
CA GLU A 257 36.53 1.99 71.92
C GLU A 257 36.59 2.71 70.56
N GLU A 258 37.41 3.75 70.41
CA GLU A 258 37.64 4.42 69.13
C GLU A 258 38.25 3.48 68.09
N TRP A 259 39.21 2.63 68.47
CA TRP A 259 39.79 1.61 67.59
C TRP A 259 38.76 0.57 67.17
N LEU A 260 37.90 0.13 68.09
CA LEU A 260 36.75 -0.73 67.81
C LEU A 260 35.74 -0.05 66.86
N GLN A 261 35.45 1.23 67.07
CA GLN A 261 34.58 2.03 66.19
C GLN A 261 35.19 2.12 64.78
N GLN A 262 36.50 2.36 64.68
CA GLN A 262 37.22 2.50 63.42
C GLN A 262 37.32 1.17 62.68
N ALA A 263 37.56 0.08 63.39
CA ALA A 263 37.54 -1.28 62.86
C ALA A 263 36.15 -1.65 62.30
N ARG A 264 35.07 -1.31 63.01
CA ARG A 264 33.69 -1.51 62.52
C ARG A 264 33.40 -0.68 61.28
N LYS A 265 33.86 0.58 61.21
CA LYS A 265 33.71 1.43 60.02
C LYS A 265 34.48 0.87 58.82
N LEU A 266 35.71 0.39 59.03
CA LEU A 266 36.50 -0.25 57.98
C LEU A 266 35.88 -1.56 57.51
N GLN A 267 35.32 -2.36 58.41
CA GLN A 267 34.60 -3.57 58.07
C GLN A 267 33.34 -3.26 57.25
N ALA A 268 32.54 -2.28 57.66
CA ALA A 268 31.36 -1.84 56.92
C ALA A 268 31.70 -1.31 55.51
N LEU A 269 32.83 -0.62 55.35
CA LEU A 269 33.32 -0.19 54.04
C LEU A 269 33.74 -1.38 53.16
N ARG A 270 34.44 -2.37 53.73
CA ARG A 270 34.80 -3.61 53.01
C ARG A 270 33.57 -4.38 52.55
N GLU A 271 32.59 -4.53 53.44
CA GLU A 271 31.32 -5.18 53.12
C GLU A 271 30.58 -4.44 52.00
N LYS A 272 30.51 -3.09 52.05
CA LYS A 272 29.94 -2.29 50.95
C LYS A 272 30.67 -2.49 49.63
N THR A 273 32.00 -2.53 49.63
CA THR A 273 32.78 -2.75 48.40
C THR A 273 32.59 -4.16 47.83
N GLU A 274 32.46 -5.18 48.69
CA GLU A 274 32.17 -6.54 48.22
C GLU A 274 30.72 -6.67 47.71
N ILE A 275 29.75 -6.02 48.36
CA ILE A 275 28.37 -5.94 47.85
C ILE A 275 28.37 -5.31 46.45
N GLN A 276 28.97 -4.13 46.28
CA GLN A 276 29.05 -3.47 44.98
C GLN A 276 29.76 -4.35 43.93
N LYS A 277 30.85 -5.01 44.30
CA LYS A 277 31.58 -5.93 43.40
C LYS A 277 30.72 -7.12 42.99
N THR A 278 29.92 -7.69 43.90
CA THR A 278 28.99 -8.78 43.55
C THR A 278 27.83 -8.29 42.69
N GLU A 279 27.31 -7.09 42.94
CA GLU A 279 26.27 -6.46 42.13
C GLU A 279 26.75 -6.17 40.71
N TRP A 280 27.95 -5.58 40.56
CA TRP A 280 28.56 -5.35 39.26
C TRP A 280 28.85 -6.64 38.51
N LYS A 281 29.36 -7.67 39.19
CA LYS A 281 29.54 -9.00 38.59
C LYS A 281 28.21 -9.59 38.10
N ARG A 282 27.13 -9.45 38.87
CA ARG A 282 25.79 -9.88 38.48
C ARG A 282 25.31 -9.12 37.25
N LYS A 283 25.43 -7.79 37.25
CA LYS A 283 25.00 -6.92 36.15
C LYS A 283 25.71 -7.25 34.83
N VAL A 284 27.03 -7.47 34.89
CA VAL A 284 27.82 -7.88 33.71
C VAL A 284 27.39 -9.26 33.21
N LYS A 285 27.11 -10.20 34.11
CA LYS A 285 26.65 -11.54 33.73
C LYS A 285 25.27 -11.49 33.07
N GLU A 286 24.35 -10.70 33.62
CA GLU A 286 22.99 -10.50 33.10
C GLU A 286 23.04 -9.89 31.69
N LEU A 287 23.80 -8.80 31.48
CA LEU A 287 24.00 -8.21 30.17
C LEU A 287 24.63 -9.17 29.16
N HIS A 288 25.56 -10.03 29.61
CA HIS A 288 26.16 -11.04 28.74
C HIS A 288 25.14 -12.12 28.33
N GLU A 289 24.31 -12.58 29.28
CA GLU A 289 23.25 -13.56 29.03
C GLU A 289 22.18 -12.99 28.08
N GLU A 290 21.78 -11.72 28.26
CA GLU A 290 20.87 -10.98 27.36
C GLU A 290 21.43 -10.89 25.93
N HIS A 291 22.69 -10.46 25.77
CA HIS A 291 23.32 -10.35 24.45
C HIS A 291 23.46 -11.72 23.76
N VAL A 292 23.72 -12.79 24.52
CA VAL A 292 23.76 -14.15 23.98
C VAL A 292 22.37 -14.62 23.55
N ALA A 293 21.32 -14.27 24.29
CA ALA A 293 19.93 -14.56 23.93
C ALA A 293 19.51 -13.82 22.65
N GLU A 294 19.76 -12.51 22.57
CA GLU A 294 19.47 -11.69 21.39
C GLU A 294 20.19 -12.22 20.14
N LYS A 295 21.47 -12.58 20.28
CA LYS A 295 22.22 -13.19 19.17
C LYS A 295 21.59 -14.51 18.69
N ARG A 296 21.06 -15.33 19.61
CA ARG A 296 20.38 -16.57 19.27
C ARG A 296 19.06 -16.30 18.54
N GLU A 297 18.25 -15.37 19.04
CA GLU A 297 16.99 -14.98 18.41
C GLU A 297 17.20 -14.45 16.99
N LEU A 298 18.18 -13.57 16.80
CA LEU A 298 18.56 -13.06 15.48
C LEU A 298 19.03 -14.19 14.55
N GLN A 299 19.76 -15.17 15.07
CA GLN A 299 20.23 -16.31 14.28
C GLN A 299 19.06 -17.22 13.86
N GLU A 300 18.09 -17.46 14.75
CA GLU A 300 16.87 -18.22 14.45
C GLU A 300 15.98 -17.48 13.44
N GLU A 301 15.85 -16.16 13.57
CA GLU A 301 15.12 -15.34 12.61
C GLU A 301 15.80 -15.33 11.24
N ASN A 302 17.13 -15.25 11.19
CA ASN A 302 17.88 -15.36 9.94
C ASN A 302 17.66 -16.72 9.26
N GLN A 303 17.67 -17.81 10.03
CA GLN A 303 17.37 -19.15 9.52
C GLN A 303 15.92 -19.25 8.99
N ARG A 304 14.95 -18.67 9.70
CA ARG A 304 13.56 -18.60 9.24
C ARG A 304 13.42 -17.82 7.94
N LEU A 305 14.07 -16.67 7.83
CA LEU A 305 14.07 -15.85 6.61
C LEU A 305 14.73 -16.58 5.44
N GLN A 306 15.84 -17.28 5.66
CA GLN A 306 16.48 -18.10 4.64
C GLN A 306 15.58 -19.25 4.16
N ALA A 307 14.87 -19.91 5.08
CA ALA A 307 13.92 -20.97 4.74
C ALA A 307 12.75 -20.41 3.90
N SER A 308 12.20 -19.25 4.29
CA SER A 308 11.15 -18.55 3.52
C SER A 308 11.63 -18.18 2.12
N LEU A 309 12.83 -17.58 2.01
CA LEU A 309 13.42 -17.21 0.72
C LEU A 309 13.60 -18.44 -0.19
N SER A 310 14.07 -19.57 0.36
CA SER A 310 14.20 -20.82 -0.41
C SER A 310 12.84 -21.35 -0.87
N GLN A 311 11.80 -21.23 -0.05
CA GLN A 311 10.44 -21.62 -0.41
C GLN A 311 9.87 -20.73 -1.52
N ASP A 312 10.05 -19.41 -1.42
CA ASP A 312 9.61 -18.45 -2.43
C ASP A 312 10.33 -18.67 -3.76
N GLN A 313 11.64 -18.95 -3.74
CA GLN A 313 12.40 -19.31 -4.93
C GLN A 313 11.86 -20.59 -5.60
N LYS A 314 11.48 -21.61 -4.81
CA LYS A 314 10.87 -22.83 -5.34
C LYS A 314 9.49 -22.56 -5.96
N ALA A 315 8.66 -21.75 -5.30
CA ALA A 315 7.35 -21.37 -5.82
C ALA A 315 7.46 -20.54 -7.11
N ALA A 316 8.44 -19.63 -7.18
CA ALA A 316 8.74 -18.85 -8.37
C ALA A 316 9.22 -19.76 -9.52
N ALA A 317 10.13 -20.70 -9.25
CA ALA A 317 10.59 -21.67 -10.24
C ALA A 317 9.45 -22.54 -10.78
N GLN A 318 8.55 -23.01 -9.90
CA GLN A 318 7.36 -23.78 -10.30
C GLN A 318 6.42 -22.94 -11.19
N SER A 319 6.17 -21.68 -10.82
CA SER A 319 5.36 -20.76 -11.62
C SER A 319 6.01 -20.51 -12.99
N GLN A 320 7.33 -20.36 -13.04
CA GLN A 320 8.07 -20.20 -14.28
C GLN A 320 7.99 -21.45 -15.17
N CYS A 321 8.09 -22.65 -14.60
CA CYS A 321 7.87 -23.90 -15.32
C CYS A 321 6.45 -23.98 -15.90
N GLN A 322 5.42 -23.63 -15.13
CA GLN A 322 4.03 -23.61 -15.62
C GLN A 322 3.84 -22.63 -16.77
N ILE A 323 4.40 -21.41 -16.66
CA ILE A 323 4.37 -20.42 -17.74
C ILE A 323 5.07 -20.96 -18.99
N SER A 324 6.22 -21.63 -18.83
CA SER A 324 6.94 -22.22 -19.97
C SER A 324 6.15 -23.33 -20.66
N ALA A 325 5.45 -24.17 -19.89
CA ALA A 325 4.60 -25.23 -20.42
C ALA A 325 3.40 -24.68 -21.18
N LEU A 326 2.71 -23.66 -20.64
CA LEU A 326 1.61 -22.99 -21.33
C LEU A 326 2.07 -22.31 -22.63
N ARG A 327 3.27 -21.70 -22.63
CA ARG A 327 3.86 -21.13 -23.85
C ARG A 327 4.11 -22.20 -24.92
N ALA A 328 4.63 -23.37 -24.53
CA ALA A 328 4.84 -24.47 -25.46
C ALA A 328 3.50 -24.99 -26.03
N GLN A 329 2.46 -25.12 -25.20
CA GLN A 329 1.12 -25.50 -25.66
C GLN A 329 0.53 -24.48 -26.64
N LEU A 330 0.69 -23.19 -26.40
CA LEU A 330 0.25 -22.14 -27.32
C LEU A 330 1.00 -22.21 -28.65
N GLN A 331 2.30 -22.51 -28.64
CA GLN A 331 3.07 -22.71 -29.87
C GLN A 331 2.60 -23.93 -30.67
N GLU A 332 2.26 -25.02 -30.01
CA GLU A 332 1.74 -26.22 -30.67
C GLU A 332 0.35 -25.96 -31.28
N GLN A 333 -0.53 -25.28 -30.56
CA GLN A 333 -1.83 -24.85 -31.08
C GLN A 333 -1.67 -23.96 -32.32
N ALA A 334 -0.72 -23.01 -32.29
CA ALA A 334 -0.43 -22.17 -33.46
C ALA A 334 0.06 -23.00 -34.66
N ARG A 335 0.85 -24.05 -34.43
CA ARG A 335 1.29 -25.00 -35.47
C ARG A 335 0.13 -25.77 -36.09
N ILE A 336 -0.76 -26.28 -35.26
CA ILE A 336 -1.96 -27.01 -35.72
C ILE A 336 -2.83 -26.08 -36.56
N ILE A 337 -3.09 -24.85 -36.11
CA ILE A 337 -3.85 -23.85 -36.86
C ILE A 337 -3.21 -23.61 -38.24
N ALA A 338 -1.89 -23.38 -38.28
CA ALA A 338 -1.18 -23.18 -39.55
C ALA A 338 -1.33 -24.38 -40.51
N SER A 339 -1.22 -25.62 -40.00
CA SER A 339 -1.44 -26.83 -40.82
C SER A 339 -2.88 -26.98 -41.32
N GLN A 340 -3.86 -26.57 -40.50
CA GLN A 340 -5.27 -26.61 -40.88
C GLN A 340 -5.55 -25.57 -41.95
N GLU A 341 -4.96 -24.37 -41.83
CA GLU A 341 -5.02 -23.32 -42.86
C GLU A 341 -4.44 -23.82 -44.19
N GLU A 342 -3.27 -24.48 -44.19
CA GLU A 342 -2.70 -25.12 -45.39
C GLU A 342 -3.63 -26.20 -45.99
N THR A 343 -4.25 -27.01 -45.13
CA THR A 343 -5.19 -28.05 -45.57
C THR A 343 -6.43 -27.43 -46.21
N ILE A 344 -7.00 -26.38 -45.60
CA ILE A 344 -8.14 -25.62 -46.13
C ILE A 344 -7.77 -24.99 -47.48
N GLN A 345 -6.57 -24.44 -47.62
CA GLN A 345 -6.07 -23.92 -48.90
C GLN A 345 -5.99 -25.03 -49.96
N SER A 346 -5.50 -26.22 -49.59
CA SER A 346 -5.41 -27.36 -50.52
C SER A 346 -6.76 -27.91 -50.98
N LEU A 347 -7.75 -27.97 -50.07
CA LEU A 347 -9.11 -28.42 -50.38
C LEU A 347 -9.88 -27.37 -51.19
N SER A 348 -9.63 -26.09 -50.94
CA SER A 348 -10.21 -24.99 -51.72
C SER A 348 -9.72 -24.98 -53.17
N LEU A 349 -8.53 -25.55 -53.43
CA LEU A 349 -8.00 -25.77 -54.78
C LEU A 349 -8.58 -27.03 -55.46
N ARG A 350 -9.29 -27.91 -54.73
CA ARG A 350 -9.77 -29.22 -55.20
C ARG A 350 -11.28 -29.40 -54.97
N LYS A 351 -12.14 -28.61 -55.64
CA LYS A 351 -13.48 -29.08 -56.01
C LYS A 351 -14.12 -28.30 -57.17
N VAL A 352 -14.17 -28.94 -58.33
CA VAL A 352 -15.25 -28.84 -59.33
C VAL A 352 -15.94 -30.21 -59.30
N GLU A 353 -17.22 -30.26 -58.95
CA GLU A 353 -18.23 -31.23 -59.42
C GLU A 353 -19.57 -31.01 -58.68
N GLY A 354 -20.49 -30.33 -59.38
CA GLY A 354 -21.86 -30.78 -59.66
C GLY A 354 -22.93 -30.94 -58.56
N ILE A 355 -24.00 -30.14 -58.73
CA ILE A 355 -25.44 -30.53 -58.87
C ILE A 355 -26.42 -30.29 -57.68
N HIS A 356 -27.37 -29.37 -57.98
CA HIS A 356 -28.78 -29.19 -57.55
C HIS A 356 -29.11 -28.80 -56.09
N GLU A 357 -30.21 -28.11 -55.75
CA GLU A 357 -31.14 -27.12 -56.32
C GLU A 357 -32.27 -27.01 -55.24
N VAL A 358 -32.51 -25.82 -54.64
CA VAL A 358 -33.83 -25.16 -54.30
C VAL A 358 -34.86 -25.98 -53.44
N PRO A 359 -35.98 -25.49 -52.81
CA PRO A 359 -36.69 -24.17 -52.75
C PRO A 359 -36.94 -23.59 -51.31
N LYS A 360 -37.01 -22.27 -51.09
CA LYS A 360 -38.12 -21.28 -51.30
C LYS A 360 -39.13 -21.19 -50.13
N ALA A 361 -39.22 -20.01 -49.50
CA ALA A 361 -40.42 -19.38 -48.92
C ALA A 361 -39.96 -17.98 -48.41
N ALA A 362 -40.41 -16.87 -49.00
CA ALA A 362 -41.72 -16.23 -48.93
C ALA A 362 -41.70 -15.05 -47.94
N ASP A 363 -42.07 -13.90 -48.50
CA ASP A 363 -42.00 -12.52 -48.04
C ASP A 363 -42.78 -12.23 -46.75
N THR A 364 -42.36 -11.21 -46.01
CA THR A 364 -43.31 -10.25 -45.43
C THR A 364 -42.66 -8.88 -45.31
N GLU A 365 -43.28 -7.93 -46.02
CA GLU A 365 -43.11 -6.48 -45.98
C GLU A 365 -43.30 -5.92 -44.57
N GLU A 366 -42.51 -4.90 -44.18
CA GLU A 366 -43.04 -3.71 -43.49
C GLU A 366 -42.02 -2.56 -43.52
N ASP A 367 -42.56 -1.36 -43.54
CA ASP A 367 -42.07 -0.15 -44.18
C ASP A 367 -41.66 0.92 -43.13
N SER A 368 -40.63 1.72 -43.45
CA SER A 368 -40.36 3.11 -43.00
C SER A 368 -40.09 3.45 -41.50
N PRO A 369 -39.54 4.65 -41.19
CA PRO A 369 -38.43 5.38 -41.82
C PRO A 369 -37.33 5.77 -40.79
N GLU A 370 -36.27 6.38 -41.32
CA GLU A 370 -35.22 7.07 -40.58
C GLU A 370 -35.79 8.18 -39.68
N GLU A 371 -35.46 8.16 -38.39
CA GLU A 371 -35.49 9.36 -37.56
C GLU A 371 -34.20 9.50 -36.75
N GLU A 372 -33.88 10.78 -36.58
CA GLU A 372 -32.60 11.36 -36.23
C GLU A 372 -32.17 11.07 -34.80
N MET A 373 -30.86 11.24 -34.60
CA MET A 373 -30.20 11.09 -33.32
C MET A 373 -30.68 12.14 -32.32
N GLU A 374 -31.46 11.74 -31.33
CA GLU A 374 -31.48 12.43 -30.04
C GLU A 374 -31.80 11.49 -28.86
N ASP A 375 -31.01 11.68 -27.81
CA ASP A 375 -31.21 11.30 -26.42
C ASP A 375 -30.82 9.88 -25.91
N SER A 376 -29.57 9.80 -25.46
CA SER A 376 -28.98 8.67 -24.72
C SER A 376 -29.68 8.29 -23.39
N GLN A 377 -30.61 9.13 -22.88
CA GLN A 377 -31.39 8.80 -21.69
C GLN A 377 -32.59 7.91 -22.00
N ASP A 378 -33.21 8.05 -23.16
CA ASP A 378 -34.44 7.34 -23.50
C ASP A 378 -34.16 5.86 -23.80
N GLU A 379 -33.01 5.56 -24.41
CA GLU A 379 -32.51 4.19 -24.58
C GLU A 379 -32.21 3.50 -23.24
N GLN A 380 -31.67 4.22 -22.25
CA GLN A 380 -31.46 3.64 -20.91
C GLN A 380 -32.79 3.33 -20.20
N HIS A 381 -33.80 4.19 -20.38
CA HIS A 381 -35.14 3.98 -19.86
C HIS A 381 -35.84 2.80 -20.54
N LYS A 382 -35.70 2.65 -21.86
CA LYS A 382 -36.19 1.49 -22.63
C LYS A 382 -35.51 0.19 -22.20
N VAL A 383 -34.19 0.19 -22.00
CA VAL A 383 -33.44 -0.97 -21.49
C VAL A 383 -33.88 -1.35 -20.08
N LEU A 384 -34.07 -0.38 -19.18
CA LEU A 384 -34.59 -0.63 -17.83
C LEU A 384 -36.04 -1.14 -17.85
N ALA A 385 -36.88 -0.65 -18.76
CA ALA A 385 -38.23 -1.14 -18.95
C ALA A 385 -38.26 -2.57 -19.50
N ALA A 386 -37.40 -2.89 -20.46
CA ALA A 386 -37.23 -4.24 -21.02
C ALA A 386 -36.71 -5.24 -19.97
N LEU A 387 -35.77 -4.82 -19.11
CA LEU A 387 -35.28 -5.61 -17.98
C LEU A 387 -36.38 -5.87 -16.94
N ARG A 388 -37.24 -4.89 -16.66
CA ARG A 388 -38.39 -5.06 -15.75
C ARG A 388 -39.45 -6.01 -16.30
N ARG A 389 -39.62 -6.07 -17.63
CA ARG A 389 -40.54 -6.99 -18.31
C ARG A 389 -40.03 -8.44 -18.34
N ASN A 390 -38.73 -8.66 -18.17
CA ASN A 390 -38.11 -9.99 -18.13
C ASN A 390 -37.60 -10.36 -16.72
N PRO A 391 -38.45 -10.94 -15.85
CA PRO A 391 -38.07 -11.31 -14.49
C PRO A 391 -36.99 -12.40 -14.44
N THR A 392 -36.82 -13.18 -15.50
CA THR A 392 -35.74 -14.16 -15.65
C THR A 392 -34.38 -13.49 -15.85
N LEU A 393 -34.27 -12.47 -16.69
CA LEU A 393 -33.02 -11.71 -16.87
C LEU A 393 -32.61 -11.00 -15.58
N LEU A 394 -33.55 -10.40 -14.85
CA LEU A 394 -33.28 -9.82 -13.53
C LEU A 394 -32.73 -10.83 -12.51
N LYS A 395 -33.15 -12.09 -12.57
CA LYS A 395 -32.56 -13.16 -11.73
C LYS A 395 -31.10 -13.45 -12.10
N HIS A 396 -30.70 -13.33 -13.37
CA HIS A 396 -29.32 -13.54 -13.80
C HIS A 396 -28.40 -12.37 -13.41
N PHE A 397 -28.91 -11.14 -13.36
CA PHE A 397 -28.15 -9.98 -12.90
C PHE A 397 -28.15 -9.82 -11.38
N ARG A 398 -29.01 -10.53 -10.65
CA ARG A 398 -29.10 -10.45 -9.20
C ARG A 398 -27.75 -10.72 -8.50
N PRO A 399 -27.00 -11.80 -8.80
CA PRO A 399 -25.71 -12.03 -8.17
C PRO A 399 -24.73 -10.88 -8.41
N ILE A 400 -24.68 -10.35 -9.64
CA ILE A 400 -23.80 -9.22 -9.99
C ILE A 400 -24.17 -7.96 -9.19
N LEU A 401 -25.47 -7.69 -9.02
CA LEU A 401 -25.96 -6.56 -8.24
C LEU A 401 -25.70 -6.74 -6.73
N GLU A 402 -25.82 -7.97 -6.24
CA GLU A 402 -25.49 -8.35 -4.86
C GLU A 402 -23.99 -8.20 -4.60
N ASP A 403 -23.13 -8.71 -5.48
CA ASP A 403 -21.67 -8.57 -5.41
C ASP A 403 -21.25 -7.09 -5.46
N THR A 404 -21.84 -6.31 -6.37
CA THR A 404 -21.55 -4.87 -6.49
C THR A 404 -21.99 -4.10 -5.24
N LEU A 405 -23.13 -4.47 -4.66
CA LEU A 405 -23.61 -3.89 -3.41
C LEU A 405 -22.67 -4.26 -2.27
N GLU A 406 -22.22 -5.51 -2.21
CA GLU A 406 -21.33 -6.03 -1.19
C GLU A 406 -19.95 -5.35 -1.23
N GLU A 407 -19.33 -5.25 -2.41
CA GLU A 407 -18.11 -4.46 -2.62
C GLU A 407 -18.29 -3.00 -2.17
N LYS A 408 -19.47 -2.43 -2.44
CA LYS A 408 -19.77 -1.06 -2.02
C LYS A 408 -19.86 -0.94 -0.51
N LEU A 409 -20.46 -1.92 0.17
CA LEU A 409 -20.56 -1.97 1.63
C LEU A 409 -19.17 -2.18 2.27
N GLU A 410 -18.32 -3.03 1.70
CA GLU A 410 -16.93 -3.21 2.13
C GLU A 410 -16.11 -1.93 1.98
N SER A 411 -16.26 -1.22 0.87
CA SER A 411 -15.60 0.09 0.66
C SER A 411 -15.99 1.14 1.70
N MET A 412 -17.12 0.93 2.38
CA MET A 412 -17.62 1.78 3.47
C MET A 412 -17.34 1.19 4.85
N GLY A 413 -16.59 0.09 4.94
CA GLY A 413 -16.14 -0.52 6.20
C GLY A 413 -17.11 -1.55 6.79
N ILE A 414 -18.09 -2.05 6.03
CA ILE A 414 -18.99 -3.13 6.45
C ILE A 414 -18.50 -4.44 5.84
N ARG A 415 -18.19 -5.43 6.68
CA ARG A 415 -17.73 -6.74 6.20
C ARG A 415 -18.88 -7.55 5.57
N LYS A 416 -18.54 -8.41 4.59
CA LYS A 416 -19.46 -9.32 3.87
C LYS A 416 -20.31 -10.20 4.79
N ASP A 417 -19.74 -10.64 5.90
CA ASP A 417 -20.35 -11.54 6.87
C ASP A 417 -21.13 -10.82 7.99
N ALA A 418 -21.19 -9.49 7.96
CA ALA A 418 -21.78 -8.71 9.04
C ALA A 418 -23.31 -8.87 9.09
N LYS A 419 -23.79 -9.56 10.13
CA LYS A 419 -25.24 -9.70 10.41
C LYS A 419 -25.88 -8.42 10.95
N GLY A 420 -25.10 -7.39 11.25
CA GLY A 420 -25.55 -6.10 11.74
C GLY A 420 -24.42 -5.08 11.86
N ILE A 421 -24.79 -3.80 11.97
CA ILE A 421 -23.84 -2.69 12.16
C ILE A 421 -24.13 -2.00 13.49
N SER A 422 -23.07 -1.49 14.14
CA SER A 422 -23.23 -0.73 15.38
C SER A 422 -23.95 0.60 15.11
N ILE A 423 -24.64 1.15 16.10
CA ILE A 423 -25.31 2.45 15.99
C ILE A 423 -24.30 3.58 15.69
N GLN A 424 -23.07 3.47 16.19
CA GLN A 424 -22.01 4.44 15.92
C GLN A 424 -21.56 4.36 14.45
N THR A 425 -21.39 3.15 13.92
CA THR A 425 -21.08 2.90 12.51
C THR A 425 -22.21 3.39 11.61
N LEU A 426 -23.47 3.15 11.98
CA LEU A 426 -24.64 3.64 11.25
C LEU A 426 -24.64 5.18 11.16
N ARG A 427 -24.47 5.89 12.28
CA ARG A 427 -24.41 7.37 12.29
C ARG A 427 -23.26 7.91 11.43
N HIS A 428 -22.11 7.25 11.48
CA HIS A 428 -20.97 7.62 10.64
C HIS A 428 -21.30 7.44 9.16
N LEU A 429 -21.86 6.29 8.77
CA LEU A 429 -22.26 5.99 7.39
C LEU A 429 -23.35 6.93 6.89
N GLU A 430 -24.33 7.28 7.71
CA GLU A 430 -25.37 8.26 7.37
C GLU A 430 -24.75 9.61 7.02
N SER A 431 -23.76 10.06 7.80
CA SER A 431 -23.05 11.31 7.53
C SER A 431 -22.27 11.26 6.21
N LEU A 432 -21.59 10.15 5.94
CA LEU A 432 -20.82 9.92 4.72
C LEU A 432 -21.74 9.86 3.49
N LEU A 433 -22.85 9.13 3.59
CA LEU A 433 -23.85 9.03 2.54
C LEU A 433 -24.50 10.39 2.25
N ARG A 434 -24.73 11.22 3.28
CA ARG A 434 -25.25 12.58 3.09
C ARG A 434 -24.30 13.42 2.22
N VAL A 435 -23.00 13.41 2.52
CA VAL A 435 -21.99 14.11 1.73
C VAL A 435 -21.92 13.60 0.29
N GLN A 436 -21.92 12.27 0.08
CA GLN A 436 -21.92 11.70 -1.27
C GLN A 436 -23.18 12.07 -2.06
N ARG A 437 -24.33 12.13 -1.41
CA ARG A 437 -25.61 12.54 -2.02
C ARG A 437 -25.57 14.00 -2.44
N GLU A 438 -25.04 14.89 -1.60
CA GLU A 438 -24.86 16.31 -1.92
C GLU A 438 -23.90 16.51 -3.09
N GLN A 439 -22.78 15.78 -3.12
CA GLN A 439 -21.85 15.82 -4.26
C GLN A 439 -22.49 15.34 -5.56
N LYS A 440 -23.32 14.29 -5.51
CA LYS A 440 -24.06 13.82 -6.69
C LYS A 440 -25.14 14.82 -7.12
N ALA A 441 -25.85 15.44 -6.18
CA ALA A 441 -26.83 16.48 -6.48
C ALA A 441 -26.21 17.71 -7.18
N ARG A 442 -24.97 18.06 -6.83
CA ARG A 442 -24.22 19.13 -7.52
C ARG A 442 -23.86 18.78 -8.96
N LYS A 443 -23.65 17.49 -9.27
CA LYS A 443 -23.29 17.01 -10.61
C LYS A 443 -24.50 16.72 -11.49
N PHE A 444 -25.65 16.41 -10.90
CA PHE A 444 -26.86 16.01 -11.59
C PHE A 444 -28.06 16.76 -11.02
N SER A 445 -28.60 17.71 -11.78
CA SER A 445 -29.74 18.55 -11.39
C SER A 445 -30.99 17.73 -11.04
N GLU A 446 -31.22 16.63 -11.75
CA GLU A 446 -32.42 15.78 -11.56
C GLU A 446 -32.32 14.81 -10.38
N PHE A 447 -31.14 14.66 -9.77
CA PHE A 447 -30.88 13.65 -8.75
C PHE A 447 -31.84 13.74 -7.55
N LEU A 448 -32.11 14.96 -7.08
CA LEU A 448 -33.00 15.18 -5.94
C LEU A 448 -34.47 14.84 -6.27
N SER A 449 -34.92 15.17 -7.48
CA SER A 449 -36.26 14.85 -7.97
C SER A 449 -36.46 13.34 -8.11
N LEU A 450 -35.52 12.65 -8.77
CA LEU A 450 -35.55 11.20 -8.93
C LEU A 450 -35.53 10.47 -7.58
N ARG A 451 -34.68 10.91 -6.65
CA ARG A 451 -34.62 10.34 -5.30
C ARG A 451 -35.93 10.54 -4.55
N GLY A 452 -36.54 11.72 -4.65
CA GLY A 452 -37.85 11.99 -4.06
C GLY A 452 -38.93 11.03 -4.59
N LYS A 453 -38.96 10.79 -5.91
CA LYS A 453 -39.87 9.81 -6.54
C LYS A 453 -39.63 8.39 -6.02
N LEU A 454 -38.38 7.95 -5.96
CA LEU A 454 -38.01 6.61 -5.46
C LEU A 454 -38.36 6.42 -3.98
N VAL A 455 -38.14 7.43 -3.13
CA VAL A 455 -38.51 7.37 -1.70
C VAL A 455 -40.03 7.24 -1.55
N LYS A 456 -40.81 8.00 -2.32
CA LYS A 456 -42.28 7.89 -2.33
C LYS A 456 -42.74 6.51 -2.79
N GLU A 457 -42.15 5.98 -3.86
CA GLU A 457 -42.48 4.64 -4.37
C GLU A 457 -42.16 3.54 -3.34
N VAL A 458 -40.97 3.57 -2.74
CA VAL A 458 -40.56 2.58 -1.72
C VAL A 458 -41.45 2.66 -0.49
N THR A 459 -41.77 3.86 -0.01
CA THR A 459 -42.66 4.05 1.15
C THR A 459 -44.09 3.62 0.85
N SER A 460 -44.61 3.87 -0.36
CA SER A 460 -45.91 3.37 -0.80
C SER A 460 -45.94 1.84 -0.83
N ARG A 461 -44.95 1.20 -1.44
CA ARG A 461 -44.84 -0.27 -1.48
C ARG A 461 -44.65 -0.91 -0.11
N ALA A 462 -43.94 -0.23 0.79
CA ALA A 462 -43.78 -0.71 2.17
C ALA A 462 -45.12 -0.71 2.91
N LYS A 463 -45.91 0.37 2.76
CA LYS A 463 -47.27 0.45 3.32
C LYS A 463 -48.20 -0.60 2.71
N GLU A 464 -48.18 -0.74 1.38
CA GLU A 464 -48.99 -1.74 0.67
C GLU A 464 -48.63 -3.17 1.10
N ARG A 465 -47.35 -3.48 1.34
CA ARG A 465 -46.93 -4.78 1.89
C ARG A 465 -47.34 -4.96 3.35
N GLN A 466 -47.36 -3.90 4.14
CA GLN A 466 -47.81 -3.94 5.53
C GLN A 466 -49.33 -4.15 5.61
N GLU A 467 -50.09 -3.50 4.73
CA GLU A 467 -51.53 -3.66 4.58
C GLU A 467 -51.89 -5.06 4.04
N ASN A 468 -51.21 -5.54 2.99
CA ASN A 468 -51.41 -6.89 2.45
C ASN A 468 -50.93 -8.01 3.39
N GLY A 469 -49.90 -7.75 4.22
CA GLY A 469 -49.46 -8.65 5.27
C GLY A 469 -50.42 -8.72 6.47
N ALA A 470 -51.17 -7.64 6.73
CA ALA A 470 -52.20 -7.61 7.76
C ALA A 470 -53.48 -8.40 7.35
N VAL A 471 -53.79 -8.49 6.06
CA VAL A 471 -54.95 -9.26 5.54
C VAL A 471 -54.78 -10.78 5.70
N VAL A 472 -53.56 -11.30 5.80
CA VAL A 472 -53.29 -12.74 5.98
C VAL A 472 -53.35 -13.19 7.46
N SER A 473 -53.55 -12.25 8.40
CA SER A 473 -53.66 -12.53 9.83
C SER A 473 -55.08 -12.31 10.36
N GLN A 474 -56.10 -12.86 9.70
CA GLN A 474 -57.38 -13.15 10.36
C GLN A 474 -57.38 -14.63 10.79
N PRO A 475 -57.57 -14.95 12.08
CA PRO A 475 -57.80 -16.32 12.49
C PRO A 475 -59.27 -16.66 12.20
N ASP A 476 -59.51 -17.57 11.25
CA ASP A 476 -60.78 -18.28 11.13
C ASP A 476 -60.99 -19.13 12.40
N GLY A 477 -61.64 -18.53 13.39
CA GLY A 477 -62.26 -19.25 14.50
C GLY A 477 -63.71 -19.53 14.16
N GLN A 478 -64.00 -20.72 13.65
CA GLN A 478 -65.37 -21.26 13.62
C GLN A 478 -65.93 -21.37 15.05
N PRO A 479 -67.18 -20.95 15.29
CA PRO A 479 -67.98 -21.43 16.40
C PRO A 479 -68.90 -22.57 15.96
N SER A 480 -68.84 -23.66 16.74
CA SER A 480 -69.91 -24.59 17.16
C SER A 480 -70.87 -25.20 16.12
N GLY A 481 -70.82 -26.53 16.05
CA GLY A 481 -71.88 -27.44 15.59
C GLY A 481 -71.57 -28.85 16.06
#